data_AF-A0A820E5N9-F1
#
_entry.id   AF-A0A820E5N9-F1
#
_cell.length_a   1.000
_cell.length_b   1.000
_cell.length_c   1.000
_cell.angle_alpha   90.00
_cell.angle_beta   90.00
_cell.angle_gamma   90.00
#
_symmetry.space_group_name_H-M   'P 1'
#
loop_
_entity.id
_entity.type
_entity.pdbx_description
1 polymer ?
#
loop_
_entity_poly.entity_id
_entity_poly.type
_entity_poly.pdbx_seq_one_letter_code
_entity_poly.pdbx_strand_id
1 'polypeptide(L)'
;ISDDDLFDFTMLEAKLTHYSPIAGQVAGIINLICRSLINNVDWSDAVNSAFTTPRLHNDVQNVLLRHHRWADPGVETHVAYAPTVLNAALHYVSVSQNATQAIENAHGKDKSYCAPIAGILAGARWGFPEAIYKANVNNAQFKTLVETSNKLCAIWKPMNDHVQA
;
A
#
# COMPACT_ATOMS: atom_id res chain seq x y z
N ILE A 1 -15.47 2.09 8.66
CA ILE A 1 -14.35 1.41 9.33
C ILE A 1 -13.52 2.50 10.00
N SER A 2 -13.43 2.46 11.33
CA SER A 2 -12.58 3.37 12.11
C SER A 2 -11.10 3.08 11.82
N ASP A 3 -10.20 3.98 12.20
CA ASP A 3 -8.76 3.74 12.03
C ASP A 3 -8.28 2.59 12.95
N ASP A 4 -8.86 2.46 14.15
CA ASP A 4 -8.54 1.38 15.10
C ASP A 4 -8.95 -0.01 14.57
N ASP A 5 -10.09 -0.09 13.86
CA ASP A 5 -10.57 -1.37 13.35
C ASP A 5 -9.98 -1.74 11.97
N LEU A 6 -9.30 -0.79 11.28
CA LEU A 6 -8.89 -0.94 9.88
C LEU A 6 -8.00 -2.16 9.67
N PHE A 7 -7.06 -2.40 10.58
CA PHE A 7 -6.15 -3.53 10.49
C PHE A 7 -6.90 -4.87 10.59
N ASP A 8 -7.77 -5.01 11.60
CA ASP A 8 -8.50 -6.25 11.86
C ASP A 8 -9.52 -6.56 10.75
N PHE A 9 -10.26 -5.55 10.26
CA PHE A 9 -11.15 -5.74 9.10
C PHE A 9 -10.38 -6.15 7.84
N THR A 10 -9.21 -5.56 7.61
CA THR A 10 -8.36 -5.94 6.46
C THR A 10 -7.90 -7.39 6.57
N MET A 11 -7.52 -7.83 7.78
CA MET A 11 -7.16 -9.24 8.01
C MET A 11 -8.33 -10.19 7.76
N LEU A 12 -9.55 -9.82 8.20
CA LEU A 12 -10.76 -10.61 7.95
C LEU A 12 -11.09 -10.71 6.46
N GLU A 13 -10.95 -9.62 5.71
CA GLU A 13 -11.15 -9.61 4.26
C GLU A 13 -10.13 -10.47 3.53
N ALA A 14 -8.83 -10.32 3.85
CA ALA A 14 -7.77 -11.12 3.25
C ALA A 14 -7.98 -12.63 3.46
N LYS A 15 -8.53 -13.01 4.62
CA LYS A 15 -8.83 -14.40 4.98
C LYS A 15 -9.84 -15.08 4.04
N LEU A 16 -10.66 -14.30 3.32
CA LEU A 16 -11.61 -14.84 2.35
C LEU A 16 -10.93 -15.58 1.18
N THR A 17 -9.69 -15.21 0.85
CA THR A 17 -8.94 -15.78 -0.27
C THR A 17 -7.59 -16.38 0.13
N HIS A 18 -7.02 -15.95 1.26
CA HIS A 18 -5.72 -16.41 1.77
C HIS A 18 -5.86 -16.93 3.20
N TYR A 19 -5.67 -18.24 3.39
CA TYR A 19 -5.73 -18.84 4.73
C TYR A 19 -4.62 -18.34 5.67
N SER A 20 -3.49 -17.87 5.12
CA SER A 20 -2.33 -17.45 5.89
C SER A 20 -2.55 -16.11 6.61
N PRO A 21 -2.34 -16.03 7.94
CA PRO A 21 -2.44 -14.78 8.68
C PRO A 21 -1.39 -13.74 8.26
N ILE A 22 -0.23 -14.17 7.74
CA ILE A 22 0.84 -13.28 7.29
C ILE A 22 0.38 -12.41 6.11
N ALA A 23 -0.38 -12.98 5.17
CA ALA A 23 -0.92 -12.24 4.04
C ALA A 23 -1.91 -11.14 4.50
N GLY A 24 -2.76 -11.47 5.48
CA GLY A 24 -3.67 -10.51 6.09
C GLY A 24 -2.94 -9.37 6.82
N GLN A 25 -1.87 -9.67 7.56
CA GLN A 25 -1.06 -8.64 8.21
C GLN A 25 -0.40 -7.70 7.19
N VAL A 26 0.13 -8.22 6.08
CA VAL A 26 0.69 -7.40 5.00
C VAL A 26 -0.37 -6.48 4.41
N ALA A 27 -1.55 -7.00 4.09
CA ALA A 27 -2.66 -6.18 3.61
C ALA A 27 -3.04 -5.09 4.63
N GLY A 28 -3.11 -5.44 5.92
CA GLY A 28 -3.38 -4.51 7.01
C GLY A 28 -2.36 -3.38 7.09
N ILE A 29 -1.06 -3.70 7.02
CA ILE A 29 0.02 -2.69 6.99
C ILE A 29 -0.13 -1.75 5.80
N ILE A 30 -0.39 -2.27 4.59
CA ILE A 30 -0.59 -1.45 3.40
C ILE A 30 -1.76 -0.47 3.59
N ASN A 31 -2.88 -0.96 4.14
CA ASN A 31 -4.07 -0.13 4.37
C ASN A 31 -3.83 0.95 5.43
N LEU A 32 -3.12 0.66 6.51
CA LEU A 32 -2.73 1.65 7.52
C LEU A 32 -1.82 2.73 6.95
N ILE A 33 -0.84 2.35 6.12
CA ILE A 33 0.04 3.30 5.45
C ILE A 33 -0.77 4.20 4.51
N CYS A 34 -1.63 3.61 3.66
CA CYS A 34 -2.47 4.39 2.76
C CYS A 34 -3.39 5.34 3.51
N ARG A 35 -4.05 4.89 4.58
CA ARG A 35 -4.91 5.73 5.42
C ARG A 35 -4.15 6.93 5.97
N SER A 36 -2.95 6.69 6.51
CA SER A 36 -2.09 7.75 7.05
C SER A 36 -1.69 8.77 5.96
N LEU A 37 -1.27 8.28 4.79
CA LEU A 37 -0.85 9.14 3.67
C LEU A 37 -2.00 10.00 3.12
N ILE A 38 -3.20 9.43 2.98
CA ILE A 38 -4.37 10.20 2.52
C ILE A 38 -4.76 11.26 3.58
N ASN A 39 -4.46 11.03 4.86
CA ASN A 39 -4.57 12.00 5.94
C ASN A 39 -3.37 12.97 6.04
N ASN A 40 -2.52 13.04 5.01
CA ASN A 40 -1.33 13.91 4.93
C ASN A 40 -0.24 13.64 5.99
N VAL A 41 -0.17 12.42 6.53
CA VAL A 41 0.98 12.00 7.35
C VAL A 41 2.20 11.81 6.46
N ASP A 42 3.39 12.22 6.92
CA ASP A 42 4.64 12.01 6.18
C ASP A 42 4.91 10.52 5.91
N TRP A 43 5.59 10.21 4.81
CA TRP A 43 5.93 8.84 4.42
C TRP A 43 6.63 8.05 5.53
N SER A 44 7.65 8.63 6.16
CA SER A 44 8.41 7.95 7.22
C SER A 44 7.51 7.63 8.41
N ASP A 45 6.69 8.59 8.83
CA ASP A 45 5.80 8.42 9.98
C ASP A 45 4.66 7.43 9.69
N ALA A 46 4.09 7.48 8.48
CA ALA A 46 3.06 6.55 8.03
C ALA A 46 3.57 5.10 8.01
N VAL A 47 4.78 4.87 7.48
CA VAL A 47 5.41 3.54 7.47
C VAL A 47 5.70 3.09 8.90
N ASN A 48 6.43 3.88 9.69
CA ASN A 48 6.83 3.48 11.04
C ASN A 48 5.60 3.20 11.94
N SER A 49 4.58 4.05 11.88
CA SER A 49 3.37 3.89 12.69
C SER A 49 2.61 2.61 12.35
N ALA A 50 2.49 2.24 11.07
CA ALA A 50 1.84 1.00 10.68
C ALA A 50 2.51 -0.24 11.30
N PHE A 51 3.84 -0.25 11.39
CA PHE A 51 4.60 -1.36 11.99
C PHE A 51 4.57 -1.40 13.52
N THR A 52 3.96 -0.42 14.20
CA THR A 52 3.69 -0.50 15.65
C THR A 52 2.51 -1.40 16.01
N THR A 53 1.78 -1.90 15.00
CA THR A 53 0.65 -2.81 15.18
C THR A 53 1.05 -4.02 16.04
N PRO A 54 0.26 -4.37 17.08
CA PRO A 54 0.62 -5.47 17.98
C PRO A 54 0.54 -6.83 17.26
N ARG A 55 1.36 -7.79 17.71
CA ARG A 55 1.32 -9.21 17.30
C ARG A 55 1.59 -9.45 15.79
N LEU A 56 2.34 -8.56 15.14
CA LEU A 56 2.86 -8.83 13.81
C LEU A 56 3.80 -10.05 13.82
N HIS A 57 3.69 -10.88 12.78
CA HIS A 57 4.60 -11.99 12.55
C HIS A 57 6.02 -11.46 12.30
N ASN A 58 7.04 -12.18 12.75
CA ASN A 58 8.44 -11.76 12.66
C ASN A 58 8.86 -11.38 11.23
N ASP A 59 8.42 -12.15 10.23
CA ASP A 59 8.72 -11.83 8.81
C ASP A 59 8.11 -10.52 8.35
N VAL A 60 6.92 -10.16 8.84
CA VAL A 60 6.29 -8.86 8.54
C VAL A 60 7.08 -7.76 9.25
N GLN A 61 7.33 -7.89 10.56
CA GLN A 61 8.12 -6.89 11.32
C GLN A 61 9.50 -6.63 10.69
N ASN A 62 10.15 -7.68 10.21
CA ASN A 62 11.46 -7.60 9.59
C ASN A 62 11.49 -6.82 8.27
N VAL A 63 10.34 -6.57 7.62
CA VAL A 63 10.27 -5.73 6.43
C VAL A 63 10.72 -4.31 6.74
N LEU A 64 10.29 -3.74 7.89
CA LEU A 64 10.69 -2.40 8.31
C LEU A 64 12.22 -2.26 8.39
N LEU A 65 12.90 -3.31 8.86
CA LEU A 65 14.35 -3.31 8.99
C LEU A 65 15.08 -3.40 7.65
N ARG A 66 14.45 -3.94 6.59
CA ARG A 66 15.13 -4.37 5.36
C ARG A 66 14.84 -3.52 4.13
N HIS A 67 13.71 -2.85 4.06
CA HIS A 67 13.26 -2.17 2.83
C HIS A 67 14.19 -1.06 2.32
N HIS A 68 15.05 -0.51 3.18
CA HIS A 68 16.08 0.47 2.81
C HIS A 68 17.49 -0.12 2.60
N ARG A 69 17.72 -1.40 2.87
CA ARG A 69 19.09 -1.96 2.96
C ARG A 69 19.74 -2.31 1.64
N TRP A 70 18.96 -2.65 0.61
CA TRP A 70 19.48 -3.23 -0.62
C TRP A 70 19.04 -2.45 -1.86
N ALA A 71 19.92 -2.37 -2.85
CA ALA A 71 19.64 -1.74 -4.16
C ALA A 71 18.67 -2.57 -5.03
N ASP A 72 18.49 -3.85 -4.72
CA ASP A 72 17.42 -4.68 -5.25
C ASP A 72 16.66 -5.34 -4.10
N PRO A 73 15.41 -4.94 -3.82
CA PRO A 73 14.63 -5.47 -2.70
C PRO A 73 13.99 -6.84 -3.01
N GLY A 74 14.27 -7.41 -4.19
CA GLY A 74 13.78 -8.71 -4.60
C GLY A 74 14.32 -9.88 -3.77
N VAL A 75 13.67 -11.02 -3.92
CA VAL A 75 13.47 -11.98 -2.83
C VAL A 75 14.58 -13.03 -2.72
N GLU A 76 15.11 -13.24 -1.50
CA GLU A 76 15.95 -14.40 -1.14
C GLU A 76 15.14 -15.73 -1.05
N THR A 77 13.80 -15.66 -0.96
CA THR A 77 12.88 -16.81 -0.77
C THR A 77 11.94 -17.10 -1.97
N HIS A 78 10.81 -16.37 -2.14
CA HIS A 78 9.88 -16.49 -3.28
C HIS A 78 9.24 -15.16 -3.71
N VAL A 79 9.12 -14.92 -5.02
CA VAL A 79 8.65 -13.64 -5.61
C VAL A 79 7.23 -13.20 -5.25
N ALA A 80 6.37 -14.16 -4.87
CA ALA A 80 4.99 -13.90 -4.45
C ALA A 80 4.77 -14.02 -2.93
N TYR A 81 5.83 -14.15 -2.12
CA TYR A 81 5.69 -14.21 -0.66
C TYR A 81 5.32 -12.81 -0.12
N ALA A 82 4.20 -12.70 0.60
CA ALA A 82 3.60 -11.41 0.94
C ALA A 82 4.56 -10.42 1.65
N PRO A 83 5.35 -10.82 2.67
CA PRO A 83 6.34 -9.93 3.27
C PRO A 83 7.38 -9.43 2.28
N THR A 84 7.78 -10.25 1.31
CA THR A 84 8.75 -9.77 0.32
C THR A 84 8.13 -8.85 -0.73
N VAL A 85 6.89 -9.12 -1.13
CA VAL A 85 6.13 -8.20 -1.99
C VAL A 85 6.02 -6.82 -1.31
N LEU A 86 5.73 -6.79 0.00
CA LEU A 86 5.70 -5.57 0.80
C LEU A 86 7.07 -4.88 0.85
N ASN A 87 8.14 -5.62 1.12
CA ASN A 87 9.51 -5.09 1.14
C ASN A 87 9.89 -4.41 -0.18
N ALA A 88 9.60 -5.06 -1.31
CA ALA A 88 9.85 -4.52 -2.63
C ALA A 88 9.03 -3.26 -2.90
N ALA A 89 7.74 -3.27 -2.59
CA ALA A 89 6.87 -2.11 -2.79
C ALA A 89 7.34 -0.90 -1.97
N LEU A 90 7.63 -1.09 -0.67
CA LEU A 90 8.13 -0.02 0.19
C LEU A 90 9.47 0.54 -0.30
N HIS A 91 10.37 -0.32 -0.76
CA HIS A 91 11.64 0.11 -1.33
C HIS A 91 11.43 1.01 -2.55
N TYR A 92 10.65 0.55 -3.55
CA TYR A 92 10.45 1.30 -4.78
C TYR A 92 9.79 2.66 -4.54
N VAL A 93 8.84 2.74 -3.62
CA VAL A 93 8.23 4.02 -3.23
C VAL A 93 9.21 4.91 -2.46
N SER A 94 10.08 4.33 -1.62
CA SER A 94 11.05 5.11 -0.83
C SER A 94 12.14 5.77 -1.67
N VAL A 95 12.59 5.12 -2.74
CA VAL A 95 13.67 5.62 -3.61
C VAL A 95 13.16 6.48 -4.78
N SER A 96 11.84 6.65 -4.90
CA SER A 96 11.22 7.40 -5.99
C SER A 96 10.80 8.80 -5.55
N GLN A 97 10.74 9.72 -6.51
CA GLN A 97 10.38 11.13 -6.30
C GLN A 97 8.92 11.44 -6.62
N ASN A 98 8.24 10.54 -7.34
CA ASN A 98 6.85 10.69 -7.74
C ASN A 98 6.22 9.32 -8.05
N ALA A 99 4.90 9.30 -8.24
CA ALA A 99 4.16 8.06 -8.45
C ALA A 99 4.53 7.35 -9.76
N THR A 100 4.79 8.10 -10.83
CA THR A 100 5.23 7.56 -12.12
C THR A 100 6.51 6.74 -11.96
N GLN A 101 7.53 7.35 -11.36
CA GLN A 101 8.83 6.71 -11.15
C GLN A 101 8.72 5.47 -10.25
N ALA A 102 7.89 5.50 -9.21
CA ALA A 102 7.69 4.34 -8.33
C ALA A 102 7.07 3.14 -9.06
N ILE A 103 6.07 3.39 -9.90
CA ILE A 103 5.40 2.36 -10.70
C ILE A 103 6.36 1.79 -11.76
N GLU A 104 7.08 2.64 -12.48
CA GLU A 104 8.06 2.23 -13.49
C GLU A 104 9.18 1.39 -12.88
N ASN A 105 9.73 1.82 -11.74
CA ASN A 105 10.76 1.08 -11.00
C ASN A 105 10.27 -0.31 -10.56
N ALA A 106 9.00 -0.43 -10.18
CA ALA A 106 8.40 -1.70 -9.78
C ALA A 106 8.09 -2.62 -10.98
N HIS A 107 7.75 -2.07 -12.16
CA HIS A 107 7.51 -2.85 -13.37
C HIS A 107 8.79 -3.34 -14.06
N GLY A 108 9.87 -2.55 -14.06
CA GLY A 108 11.05 -2.78 -14.90
C GLY A 108 11.92 -4.00 -14.59
N LYS A 109 11.56 -4.86 -13.61
CA LYS A 109 12.43 -5.97 -13.14
C LYS A 109 11.81 -7.38 -13.18
N ASP A 110 10.82 -7.67 -14.02
CA ASP A 110 10.13 -8.99 -14.12
C ASP A 110 9.47 -9.49 -12.81
N LYS A 111 9.34 -8.63 -11.79
CA LYS A 111 8.80 -8.94 -10.46
C LYS A 111 7.36 -8.39 -10.33
N SER A 112 6.45 -8.99 -11.09
CA SER A 112 5.07 -8.51 -11.32
C SER A 112 4.21 -8.30 -10.05
N TYR A 113 4.46 -9.04 -8.97
CA TYR A 113 3.58 -9.05 -7.80
C TYR A 113 3.62 -7.76 -6.96
N CYS A 114 4.74 -7.02 -6.97
CA CYS A 114 4.90 -5.83 -6.13
C CYS A 114 4.38 -4.55 -6.78
N ALA A 115 4.30 -4.50 -8.11
CA ALA A 115 3.93 -3.28 -8.82
C ALA A 115 2.52 -2.75 -8.50
N PRO A 116 1.48 -3.60 -8.36
CA PRO A 116 0.18 -3.12 -7.89
C PRO A 116 0.26 -2.48 -6.51
N ILE A 117 1.02 -3.06 -5.58
CA ILE A 117 1.17 -2.54 -4.22
C ILE A 117 1.97 -1.22 -4.21
N ALA A 118 3.04 -1.15 -5.01
CA ALA A 118 3.79 0.08 -5.20
C ALA A 118 2.91 1.19 -5.77
N GLY A 119 2.04 0.87 -6.75
CA GLY A 119 1.08 1.81 -7.32
C GLY A 119 0.04 2.31 -6.31
N ILE A 120 -0.49 1.43 -5.45
CA ILE A 120 -1.42 1.81 -4.38
C ILE A 120 -0.76 2.79 -3.40
N LEU A 121 0.43 2.45 -2.90
CA LEU A 121 1.19 3.29 -1.96
C LEU A 121 1.60 4.63 -2.60
N ALA A 122 2.07 4.58 -3.84
CA ALA A 122 2.45 5.77 -4.60
C ALA A 122 1.25 6.70 -4.86
N GLY A 123 0.09 6.13 -5.20
CA GLY A 123 -1.16 6.87 -5.38
C GLY A 123 -1.63 7.54 -4.10
N ALA A 124 -1.52 6.86 -2.96
CA ALA A 124 -1.84 7.45 -1.65
C ALA A 124 -0.87 8.59 -1.28
N ARG A 125 0.42 8.44 -1.60
CA ARG A 125 1.46 9.43 -1.27
C ARG A 125 1.45 10.68 -2.14
N TRP A 126 1.32 10.52 -3.45
CA TRP A 126 1.53 11.60 -4.43
C TRP A 126 0.31 11.89 -5.30
N GLY A 127 -0.78 11.14 -5.13
CA GLY A 127 -1.93 11.21 -6.00
C GLY A 127 -1.81 10.32 -7.24
N PHE A 128 -2.91 10.25 -7.98
CA PHE A 128 -3.07 9.35 -9.13
C PHE A 128 -2.30 9.85 -10.37
N PRO A 129 -1.34 9.07 -10.92
CA PRO A 129 -0.58 9.46 -12.10
C PRO A 129 -1.39 9.19 -13.39
N GLU A 130 -2.38 10.05 -13.65
CA GLU A 130 -3.39 9.89 -14.71
C GLU A 130 -2.80 9.59 -16.10
N ALA A 131 -1.68 10.22 -16.45
CA ALA A 131 -1.04 10.06 -17.75
C ALA A 131 -0.63 8.61 -18.06
N ILE A 132 -0.07 7.89 -17.08
CA ILE A 132 0.35 6.50 -17.27
C ILE A 132 -0.88 5.60 -17.39
N TYR A 133 -1.91 5.83 -16.56
CA TYR A 133 -3.09 4.98 -16.57
C TYR A 133 -3.90 5.15 -17.86
N LYS A 134 -4.11 6.39 -18.34
CA LYS A 134 -4.81 6.62 -19.63
C LYS A 134 -4.16 5.92 -20.82
N ALA A 135 -2.84 5.74 -20.79
CA ALA A 135 -2.13 5.02 -21.85
C ALA A 135 -2.33 3.49 -21.79
N ASN A 136 -2.72 2.95 -20.63
CA ASN A 136 -2.76 1.51 -20.37
C ASN A 136 -4.16 0.95 -20.09
N VAL A 137 -5.18 1.80 -19.87
CA VAL A 137 -6.58 1.40 -19.71
C VAL A 137 -7.47 2.02 -20.76
N ASN A 138 -8.53 1.32 -21.18
CA ASN A 138 -9.51 1.91 -22.09
C ASN A 138 -10.43 2.92 -21.37
N ASN A 139 -11.13 3.76 -22.14
CA ASN A 139 -12.00 4.81 -21.59
C ASN A 139 -13.08 4.28 -20.63
N ALA A 140 -13.63 3.09 -20.87
CA ALA A 140 -14.65 2.49 -20.02
C ALA A 140 -14.08 2.02 -18.67
N GLN A 141 -12.88 1.43 -18.68
CA GLN A 141 -12.16 1.05 -17.47
C GLN A 141 -11.78 2.29 -16.65
N PHE A 142 -11.22 3.32 -17.30
CA PHE A 142 -10.86 4.57 -16.65
C PHE A 142 -12.06 5.23 -15.97
N LYS A 143 -13.18 5.33 -16.68
CA LYS A 143 -14.44 5.87 -16.15
C LYS A 143 -14.91 5.09 -14.92
N THR A 144 -14.91 3.76 -15.00
CA THR A 144 -15.29 2.89 -13.87
C THR A 144 -14.41 3.11 -12.63
N LEU A 145 -13.09 3.24 -12.81
CA LEU A 145 -12.15 3.49 -11.71
C LEU A 145 -12.43 4.84 -11.03
N VAL A 146 -12.64 5.90 -11.81
CA VAL A 146 -12.95 7.24 -11.29
C VAL A 146 -14.29 7.23 -10.53
N GLU A 147 -15.34 6.63 -11.11
CA GLU A 147 -16.65 6.55 -10.46
C GLU A 147 -16.60 5.73 -9.17
N THR A 148 -15.84 4.64 -9.15
CA THR A 148 -15.67 3.81 -7.95
C THR A 148 -14.90 4.57 -6.88
N SER A 149 -13.80 5.25 -7.25
CA SER A 149 -13.04 6.10 -6.34
C SER A 149 -13.90 7.19 -5.71
N ASN A 150 -14.73 7.88 -6.50
CA ASN A 150 -15.64 8.91 -6.01
C ASN A 150 -16.68 8.35 -5.03
N LYS A 151 -17.24 7.16 -5.30
CA LYS A 151 -18.16 6.49 -4.38
C LYS A 151 -17.48 6.11 -3.06
N LEU A 152 -16.26 5.57 -3.14
CA LEU A 152 -15.47 5.22 -1.95
C LEU A 152 -15.08 6.46 -1.13
N CYS A 153 -14.76 7.57 -1.80
CA CYS A 153 -14.48 8.84 -1.15
C CYS A 153 -15.73 9.40 -0.46
N ALA A 154 -16.90 9.33 -1.10
CA ALA A 154 -18.16 9.84 -0.54
C ALA A 154 -18.62 9.10 0.73
N ILE A 155 -18.25 7.83 0.90
CA ILE A 155 -18.53 7.06 2.13
C ILE A 155 -17.42 7.22 3.19
N TRP A 156 -16.27 7.79 2.81
CA TRP A 156 -15.18 8.03 3.73
C TRP A 156 -15.36 9.39 4.41
N LYS A 157 -15.41 9.39 5.75
CA LYS A 157 -15.47 10.60 6.57
C LYS A 157 -14.11 10.79 7.25
N PRO A 158 -13.32 11.81 6.89
CA PRO A 158 -12.08 12.14 7.60
C PRO A 158 -12.38 12.47 9.07
N MET A 159 -11.49 12.10 10.00
CA MET A 159 -11.69 12.32 11.46
C MET A 159 -11.71 13.80 11.90
N ASN A 160 -11.61 14.77 10.99
CA ASN A 160 -11.56 16.19 11.34
C ASN A 160 -12.86 16.76 11.93
N ASP A 161 -13.96 16.01 11.93
CA ASP A 161 -15.24 16.44 12.51
C ASP A 161 -15.35 16.23 14.04
N HIS A 162 -14.27 15.78 14.71
CA HIS A 162 -14.27 15.52 16.17
C HIS A 162 -13.35 16.43 17.01
N VAL A 163 -12.79 17.51 16.44
CA VAL A 163 -11.93 18.47 17.18
C VAL A 163 -12.62 19.82 17.43
N GLN A 164 -13.96 19.86 17.44
CA GLN A 164 -14.71 21.01 17.96
C GLN A 164 -15.80 20.56 18.93
N ALA A 165 -15.43 20.45 20.21
CA ALA A 165 -16.34 20.54 21.36
C ALA A 165 -15.57 21.06 22.57
#